data_AF-A0A955YGP3-F1
#
_entry.id   AF-A0A955YGP3-F1
#
_cell.length_a   1.000
_cell.length_b   1.000
_cell.length_c   1.000
_cell.angle_alpha   90.00
_cell.angle_beta   90.00
_cell.angle_gamma   90.00
#
_symmetry.space_group_name_H-M   'P 1'
#
loop_
_entity.id
_entity.type
_entity.pdbx_description
1 polymer ?
#
loop_
_entity_poly.entity_id
_entity_poly.type
_entity_poly.pdbx_seq_one_letter_code
_entity_poly.pdbx_strand_id
1 'polypeptide(L)'
;MTPLDLDDDARVLVLTGAGASADSGIPTFRDAKGLWRTHRFEDVASPDAFRRDPTLVWQFYSERRAGVLKAQPNAGHFALA
;
A
#
# COMPACT_ATOMS: atom_id res chain seq x y z
N MET A 1 20.20 16.16 -7.60
CA MET A 1 20.20 14.70 -7.81
C MET A 1 20.82 14.44 -9.16
N THR A 2 21.87 13.62 -9.21
CA THR A 2 22.37 13.12 -10.49
C THR A 2 21.34 12.12 -11.03
N PRO A 3 20.88 12.25 -12.29
CA PRO A 3 20.02 11.24 -12.91
C PRO A 3 20.70 9.87 -12.88
N LEU A 4 19.91 8.83 -12.63
CA LEU A 4 20.40 7.46 -12.77
C LEU A 4 20.61 7.21 -14.27
N ASP A 5 21.84 6.89 -14.67
CA ASP A 5 22.13 6.49 -16.04
C ASP A 5 21.67 5.04 -16.24
N LEU A 6 20.68 4.87 -17.11
CA LEU A 6 20.07 3.58 -17.41
C LEU A 6 20.37 3.27 -18.88
N ASP A 7 21.58 2.74 -19.11
CA ASP A 7 21.98 2.22 -20.41
C ASP A 7 21.39 0.81 -20.66
N ASP A 8 21.65 0.27 -21.85
CA ASP A 8 21.11 -1.04 -22.27
C ASP A 8 21.66 -2.23 -21.45
N ASP A 9 22.76 -2.03 -20.72
CA ASP A 9 23.37 -3.05 -19.86
C ASP A 9 22.87 -2.99 -18.40
N ALA A 10 22.15 -1.94 -18.03
CA ALA A 10 21.63 -1.74 -16.69
C ALA A 10 20.75 -2.92 -16.22
N ARG A 11 21.02 -3.40 -15.01
CA ARG A 11 20.20 -4.40 -14.32
C ARG A 11 19.47 -3.70 -13.18
N VAL A 12 18.22 -3.31 -13.43
CA VAL A 12 17.43 -2.52 -12.49
C VAL A 12 16.47 -3.42 -11.72
N LEU A 13 16.47 -3.26 -10.39
CA LEU A 13 15.45 -3.81 -9.50
C LEU A 13 14.69 -2.64 -8.88
N VAL A 14 13.37 -2.67 -8.96
CA VAL A 14 12.51 -1.69 -8.30
C VAL A 14 11.79 -2.37 -7.14
N LEU A 15 12.08 -1.92 -5.91
CA LEU A 15 11.34 -2.30 -4.72
C LEU A 15 10.35 -1.18 -4.38
N THR A 16 9.06 -1.48 -4.45
CA THR A 16 7.99 -0.53 -4.16
C THR A 16 7.35 -0.83 -2.80
N GLY A 17 6.66 0.17 -2.27
CA GLY A 17 5.81 0.03 -1.08
C GLY A 17 4.52 0.83 -1.23
N ALA A 18 3.72 0.92 -0.18
CA ALA A 18 2.42 1.59 -0.22
C ALA A 18 2.46 3.04 -0.76
N GLY A 19 3.59 3.73 -0.59
CA GLY A 19 3.78 5.08 -1.13
C GLY A 19 3.66 5.16 -2.65
N ALA A 20 3.98 4.10 -3.39
CA ALA A 20 3.82 4.05 -4.85
C ALA A 20 2.36 4.19 -5.29
N SER A 21 1.41 3.84 -4.41
CA SER A 21 -0.03 3.90 -4.69
C SER A 21 -0.75 5.06 -4.00
N ALA A 22 -0.03 5.95 -3.31
CA ALA A 22 -0.62 7.11 -2.65
C ALA A 22 -1.34 8.03 -3.66
N ASP A 23 -0.73 8.25 -4.83
CA ASP A 23 -1.29 9.04 -5.93
C ASP A 23 -2.48 8.36 -6.63
N SER A 24 -2.71 7.08 -6.35
CA SER A 24 -3.93 6.36 -6.75
C SER A 24 -5.08 6.51 -5.74
N GLY A 25 -4.92 7.37 -4.73
CA GLY A 25 -5.89 7.55 -3.65
C GLY A 25 -5.91 6.41 -2.62
N ILE A 26 -4.88 5.54 -2.62
CA ILE A 26 -4.76 4.42 -1.67
C ILE A 26 -3.95 4.93 -0.45
N PRO A 27 -4.52 4.97 0.76
CA PRO A 27 -3.81 5.44 1.95
C PRO A 27 -2.57 4.60 2.23
N THR A 28 -1.48 5.25 2.66
CA THR A 28 -0.32 4.48 3.14
C THR A 28 -0.53 4.04 4.59
N PHE A 29 0.37 3.19 5.06
CA PHE A 29 0.33 2.69 6.42
C PHE A 29 0.75 3.73 7.47
N ARG A 30 1.77 4.54 7.18
CA ARG A 30 2.51 5.35 8.18
C ARG A 30 2.43 6.86 7.97
N ASP A 31 1.77 7.34 6.90
CA ASP A 31 1.67 8.78 6.66
C ASP A 31 0.79 9.50 7.73
N ALA A 32 0.70 10.83 7.62
CA ALA A 32 -0.07 11.67 8.55
C ALA A 32 -1.57 11.32 8.60
N LYS A 33 -2.11 10.68 7.56
CA LYS A 33 -3.49 10.15 7.47
C LYS A 33 -3.48 8.61 7.41
N GLY A 34 -2.39 7.99 7.86
CA GLY A 34 -2.09 6.60 7.60
C GLY A 34 -2.92 5.65 8.44
N LEU A 35 -3.10 4.43 7.92
CA LEU A 35 -3.97 3.41 8.52
C LEU A 35 -3.62 3.10 9.99
N TRP A 36 -2.34 3.19 10.38
CA TRP A 36 -1.91 2.89 11.74
C TRP A 36 -2.19 3.99 12.78
N ARG A 37 -2.64 5.17 12.35
CA ARG A 37 -3.07 6.23 13.27
C ARG A 37 -4.51 6.03 13.75
N THR A 38 -5.33 5.34 12.97
CA THR A 38 -6.74 5.08 13.29
C THR A 38 -6.99 3.65 13.75
N HIS A 39 -6.09 2.72 13.46
CA HIS A 39 -6.16 1.32 13.88
C HIS A 39 -4.79 0.85 14.38
N ARG A 40 -4.76 0.14 15.51
CA ARG A 40 -3.55 -0.54 15.95
C ARG A 40 -3.32 -1.76 15.05
N PHE A 41 -2.10 -1.95 14.56
CA PHE A 41 -1.83 -3.05 13.63
C PHE A 41 -2.09 -4.43 14.26
N GLU A 42 -1.86 -4.54 15.57
CA GLU A 42 -2.03 -5.75 16.37
C GLU A 42 -3.49 -6.20 16.48
N ASP A 43 -4.44 -5.31 16.17
CA ASP A 43 -5.88 -5.56 16.25
C ASP A 43 -6.50 -6.01 14.93
N VAL A 44 -5.76 -5.91 13.83
CA VAL A 44 -6.35 -6.02 12.49
C VAL A 44 -5.47 -6.76 11.48
N ALA A 45 -4.15 -6.87 11.73
CA ALA A 45 -3.19 -7.41 10.77
C ALA A 45 -2.32 -8.53 11.38
N SER A 46 -2.91 -9.42 12.18
CA SER A 46 -2.23 -10.62 12.70
C SER A 46 -3.16 -11.83 12.79
N PRO A 47 -2.63 -13.06 12.78
CA PRO A 47 -3.45 -14.26 13.04
C PRO A 47 -4.15 -14.22 14.41
N ASP A 48 -3.49 -13.67 15.43
CA ASP A 48 -4.07 -13.55 16.78
C ASP A 48 -5.22 -12.53 16.80
N ALA A 49 -5.11 -11.43 16.05
CA ALA A 49 -6.21 -10.49 15.84
C ALA A 49 -7.42 -11.18 15.20
N PHE A 50 -7.19 -11.95 14.14
CA PHE A 50 -8.28 -12.66 13.46
C PHE A 50 -8.96 -13.70 14.35
N ARG A 51 -8.20 -14.41 15.20
CA ARG A 51 -8.80 -15.34 16.18
C ARG A 51 -9.57 -14.61 17.28
N ARG A 52 -9.10 -13.43 17.70
CA ARG A 52 -9.72 -12.61 18.75
C ARG A 52 -11.00 -11.94 18.28
N ASP A 53 -10.98 -11.30 17.11
CA ASP A 53 -12.10 -10.59 16.53
C ASP A 53 -12.06 -10.66 14.98
N PRO A 54 -12.59 -11.73 14.38
CA PRO A 54 -12.59 -11.87 12.92
C PRO A 54 -13.50 -10.84 12.24
N THR A 55 -14.53 -10.34 12.92
CA THR A 55 -15.46 -9.35 12.37
C THR A 55 -14.76 -8.03 12.16
N LEU A 56 -14.00 -7.54 13.14
CA LEU A 56 -13.20 -6.32 13.02
C LEU A 56 -12.17 -6.45 11.89
N VAL A 57 -11.45 -7.56 11.82
CA VAL A 57 -10.46 -7.80 10.76
C VAL A 57 -11.12 -7.84 9.38
N TRP A 58 -12.28 -8.50 9.24
CA TRP A 58 -13.01 -8.53 7.98
C TRP A 58 -13.54 -7.16 7.58
N GLN A 59 -14.07 -6.37 8.51
CA GLN A 59 -14.51 -5.00 8.23
C GLN A 59 -13.33 -4.14 7.76
N PHE A 60 -12.23 -4.20 8.50
CA PHE A 60 -10.97 -3.56 8.16
C PHE A 60 -10.56 -3.89 6.72
N TYR A 61 -10.41 -5.16 6.35
CA TYR A 61 -9.98 -5.51 4.99
C TYR A 61 -11.05 -5.26 3.90
N SER A 62 -12.33 -5.35 4.23
CA SER A 62 -13.43 -5.10 3.28
C SER A 62 -13.45 -3.64 2.82
N GLU A 63 -13.24 -2.69 3.73
CA GLU A 63 -13.11 -1.27 3.38
C GLU A 63 -11.94 -1.01 2.44
N ARG A 64 -10.76 -1.61 2.71
CA ARG A 64 -9.60 -1.51 1.80
C ARG A 64 -9.92 -2.09 0.43
N ARG A 65 -10.51 -3.28 0.40
CA ARG A 65 -10.88 -3.94 -0.85
C ARG A 65 -11.80 -3.06 -1.69
N ALA A 66 -12.80 -2.46 -1.07
CA ALA A 66 -13.71 -1.53 -1.75
C ALA A 66 -12.99 -0.28 -2.28
N GLY A 67 -11.98 0.24 -1.55
CA GLY A 67 -11.15 1.35 -2.00
C GLY A 67 -10.27 0.99 -3.20
N VAL A 68 -9.54 -0.12 -3.13
CA VAL A 68 -8.63 -0.56 -4.21
C VAL A 68 -9.39 -0.86 -5.50
N LEU A 69 -10.58 -1.47 -5.41
CA LEU A 69 -11.41 -1.76 -6.59
C LEU A 69 -11.88 -0.51 -7.35
N LYS A 70 -11.87 0.66 -6.70
CA LYS A 70 -12.24 1.94 -7.32
C LYS A 70 -11.01 2.72 -7.82
N ALA A 71 -9.82 2.36 -7.36
CA ALA A 71 -8.58 3.04 -7.72
C ALA A 71 -8.14 2.69 -9.15
N GLN A 72 -7.31 3.54 -9.73
CA GLN A 72 -6.67 3.32 -11.03
C GLN A 72 -5.14 3.41 -10.88
N PRO A 73 -4.37 2.73 -11.73
CA PRO A 73 -2.92 2.92 -11.76
C PRO A 73 -2.57 4.39 -12.00
N ASN A 74 -1.51 4.89 -11.35
CA ASN A 74 -1.02 6.25 -11.52
C ASN A 74 0.20 6.25 -12.45
N ALA A 75 0.74 7.43 -12.74
CA ALA A 75 1.89 7.60 -13.62
C ALA A 75 3.12 6.78 -13.17
N GLY A 76 3.35 6.61 -11.86
CA GLY A 76 4.42 5.79 -11.32
C GLY A 76 4.23 4.30 -11.62
N HIS A 77 3.00 3.79 -11.53
CA HIS A 77 2.71 2.40 -11.94
C HIS A 77 2.95 2.20 -13.45
N PHE A 78 2.54 3.16 -14.29
CA PHE A 78 2.77 3.08 -15.74
C PHE A 78 4.23 3.23 -16.13
N ALA A 79 5.02 4.02 -15.39
CA ALA A 79 6.46 4.17 -15.62
C ALA A 79 7.27 2.91 -15.29
N LEU A 80 6.70 1.99 -14.50
CA LEU A 80 7.34 0.73 -14.09
C LEU A 80 6.89 -0.50 -14.89
N ALA A 81 5.81 -0.39 -15.69
CA ALA A 81 5.21 -1.48 -16.44
C ALA A 81 5.84 -1.65 -17.82
#